data_AF-A0A1F4W1S8-F1
#
_entry.id   AF-A0A1F4W1S8-F1
#
_cell.length_a   1.000
_cell.length_b   1.000
_cell.length_c   1.000
_cell.angle_alpha   90.00
_cell.angle_beta   90.00
_cell.angle_gamma   90.00
#
_symmetry.space_group_name_H-M   'P 1'
#
loop_
_entity.id
_entity.type
_entity.pdbx_description
1 polymer ?
#
loop_
_entity_poly.entity_id
_entity_poly.type
_entity_poly.pdbx_seq_one_letter_code
_entity_poly.pdbx_strand_id
1 'polypeptide(L)'
;MPVLAACFGYSGAYFLIETPKNKKSEFNFVTFPYTYIPAICGDYCDSKKFNTYLMEKIAGDFGAKLSDFDILITDVYDYPRVTFEPTQFVTLNRLFQATSGPYPIYVSNHSVRTKKAAIGINLLKGVETQSGHENFELNFGKIFSPNELEYIYNHEIYPQISAVDLSTRIDLDRNIVNMVTKETDIGISADSNQLIFMGARFIDRILDPELDYVLALDFIQNPGVYSVYIDRNNAFILLSLLSLHKTDAEINFDKYLEKAGTVIRTHGETECLIKSGSSTGQIFTLIENEVFVVPLDENSMAEVQVRGSHVEKGVVANVKGGKVGIIFDTMQRNVLISDDRKALNNCIKFFESSIKGV
;
A
#
# COMPACT_ATOMS: atom_id res chain seq x y z
N MET A 1 24.68 17.58 2.42
CA MET A 1 24.58 17.33 0.97
C MET A 1 23.12 17.08 0.64
N PRO A 2 22.63 17.43 -0.58
CA PRO A 2 21.33 16.97 -1.06
C PRO A 2 21.25 15.45 -1.11
N VAL A 3 20.06 14.88 -1.02
CA VAL A 3 19.85 13.42 -1.06
C VAL A 3 18.97 13.05 -2.25
N LEU A 4 19.36 11.99 -2.96
CA LEU A 4 18.50 11.29 -3.92
C LEU A 4 18.22 9.89 -3.37
N ALA A 5 17.01 9.70 -2.86
CA ALA A 5 16.52 8.40 -2.43
C ALA A 5 15.72 7.74 -3.56
N ALA A 6 15.93 6.44 -3.78
CA ALA A 6 15.25 5.65 -4.80
C ALA A 6 14.67 4.37 -4.21
N CYS A 7 13.46 4.02 -4.65
CA CYS A 7 12.84 2.72 -4.45
C CYS A 7 12.55 2.09 -5.81
N PHE A 8 13.24 1.00 -6.15
CA PHE A 8 12.95 0.22 -7.34
C PHE A 8 11.91 -0.86 -7.01
N GLY A 9 10.77 -0.83 -7.72
CA GLY A 9 9.67 -1.76 -7.58
C GLY A 9 9.50 -2.70 -8.78
N TYR A 10 8.51 -3.59 -8.70
CA TYR A 10 8.16 -4.53 -9.77
C TYR A 10 7.55 -3.87 -11.01
N SER A 11 6.89 -2.74 -10.86
CA SER A 11 6.15 -2.07 -11.94
C SER A 11 6.47 -0.59 -12.08
N GLY A 12 7.44 -0.09 -11.32
CA GLY A 12 7.87 1.30 -11.38
C GLY A 12 9.07 1.58 -10.49
N ALA A 13 9.65 2.76 -10.67
CA ALA A 13 10.72 3.29 -9.83
C ALA A 13 10.28 4.63 -9.22
N TYR A 14 10.58 4.83 -7.95
CA TYR A 14 10.12 5.98 -7.17
C TYR A 14 11.32 6.71 -6.60
N PHE A 15 11.29 8.03 -6.65
CA PHE A 15 12.42 8.87 -6.28
C PHE A 15 11.97 9.97 -5.33
N LEU A 16 12.84 10.30 -4.40
CA LEU A 16 12.75 11.47 -3.54
C LEU A 16 14.03 12.28 -3.69
N ILE A 17 13.88 13.55 -4.02
CA ILE A 17 14.96 14.53 -3.97
C ILE A 17 14.73 15.43 -2.76
N GLU A 18 15.69 15.39 -1.84
CA GLU A 18 15.75 16.30 -0.70
C GLU A 18 16.78 17.40 -0.96
N THR A 19 16.29 18.64 -1.00
CA THR A 19 17.12 19.83 -1.16
C THR A 19 17.12 20.63 0.14
N PRO A 20 18.28 20.79 0.81
CA PRO A 20 18.38 21.63 2.00
C PRO A 20 18.20 23.11 1.65
N LYS A 21 17.19 23.78 2.22
CA LYS A 21 16.90 25.20 1.99
C LYS A 21 16.57 25.92 3.30
N ASN A 22 17.37 26.92 3.68
CA ASN A 22 17.12 27.78 4.85
C ASN A 22 16.81 27.01 6.15
N LYS A 23 17.62 25.99 6.47
CA LYS A 23 17.46 25.10 7.64
C LYS A 23 16.22 24.18 7.62
N LYS A 24 15.50 24.09 6.50
CA LYS A 24 14.42 23.12 6.28
C LYS A 24 14.70 22.31 5.01
N SER A 25 14.25 21.07 4.99
CA SER A 25 14.35 20.20 3.81
C SER A 25 13.12 20.41 2.92
N GLU A 26 13.36 20.58 1.63
CA GLU A 26 12.32 20.54 0.59
C GLU A 26 12.34 19.17 -0.06
N PHE A 27 11.16 18.54 -0.18
CA PHE A 27 11.00 17.16 -0.66
C PHE A 27 10.25 17.14 -1.98
N ASN A 28 10.87 16.58 -3.01
CA ASN A 28 10.26 16.40 -4.34
C ASN A 28 10.16 14.90 -4.65
N PHE A 29 8.93 14.42 -4.81
CA PHE A 29 8.64 13.04 -5.17
C PHE A 29 8.49 12.92 -6.68
N VAL A 30 9.14 11.93 -7.28
CA VAL A 30 9.07 11.65 -8.70
C VAL A 30 8.80 10.16 -8.91
N THR A 31 7.82 9.85 -9.75
CA THR A 31 7.50 8.47 -10.13
C THR A 31 7.88 8.26 -11.59
N PHE A 32 8.62 7.19 -11.84
CA PHE A 32 8.84 6.66 -13.17
C PHE A 32 8.03 5.36 -13.33
N PRO A 33 7.00 5.33 -14.19
CA PRO A 33 6.03 4.24 -14.25
C PRO A 33 6.53 3.01 -15.03
N TYR A 34 7.86 2.80 -15.08
CA TYR A 34 8.47 1.68 -15.76
C TYR A 34 9.61 1.10 -14.92
N THR A 35 9.86 -0.19 -15.12
CA THR A 35 11.02 -0.89 -14.57
C THR A 35 11.79 -1.57 -15.71
N TYR A 36 12.96 -2.13 -15.39
CA TYR A 36 13.69 -2.95 -16.34
C TYR A 36 12.95 -4.27 -16.58
N ILE A 37 12.60 -4.54 -17.84
CA ILE A 37 11.98 -5.80 -18.27
C ILE A 37 12.96 -6.51 -19.21
N PRO A 38 13.55 -7.66 -18.83
CA PRO A 38 14.54 -8.35 -19.65
C PRO A 38 14.05 -8.65 -21.07
N ALA A 39 12.78 -9.03 -21.23
CA ALA A 39 12.19 -9.34 -22.52
C ALA A 39 12.07 -8.14 -23.46
N ILE A 40 12.10 -6.91 -22.94
CA ILE A 40 11.97 -5.67 -23.71
C ILE A 40 13.34 -4.97 -23.85
N CYS A 41 14.08 -4.90 -22.75
CA CYS A 41 15.29 -4.08 -22.63
C CYS A 41 16.59 -4.89 -22.77
N GLY A 42 16.54 -6.22 -22.67
CA GLY A 42 17.72 -7.08 -22.51
C GLY A 42 18.71 -7.05 -23.66
N ASP A 43 18.23 -6.76 -24.88
CA ASP A 43 19.10 -6.60 -26.05
C ASP A 43 19.88 -5.26 -26.03
N TYR A 44 19.42 -4.27 -25.26
CA TYR A 44 19.98 -2.92 -25.22
C TYR A 44 20.82 -2.65 -23.97
N CYS A 45 20.40 -3.15 -22.81
CA CYS A 45 21.07 -2.94 -21.54
C CYS A 45 20.69 -4.02 -20.51
N ASP A 46 21.49 -4.13 -19.45
CA ASP A 46 21.11 -4.89 -18.26
C ASP A 46 20.37 -4.00 -17.25
N SER A 47 19.82 -4.62 -16.19
CA SER A 47 19.08 -3.91 -15.14
C SER A 47 19.90 -2.84 -14.42
N LYS A 48 21.22 -3.07 -14.23
CA LYS A 48 22.10 -2.11 -13.56
C LYS A 48 22.29 -0.85 -14.38
N LYS A 49 22.54 -1.00 -15.69
CA LYS A 49 22.67 0.11 -16.62
C LYS A 49 21.37 0.87 -16.77
N PHE A 50 20.24 0.17 -16.90
CA PHE A 50 18.92 0.80 -16.98
C PHE A 50 18.63 1.72 -15.79
N ASN A 51 18.75 1.18 -14.57
CA ASN A 51 18.47 1.94 -13.35
C ASN A 51 19.48 3.07 -13.12
N THR A 52 20.75 2.86 -13.47
CA THR A 52 21.77 3.93 -13.38
C THR A 52 21.41 5.08 -14.30
N TYR A 53 21.09 4.80 -15.56
CA TYR A 53 20.67 5.82 -16.52
C TYR A 53 19.42 6.57 -16.04
N LEU A 54 18.45 5.84 -15.46
CA LEU A 54 17.26 6.45 -14.90
C LEU A 54 17.61 7.42 -13.75
N MET A 55 18.48 7.03 -12.82
CA MET A 55 18.92 7.92 -11.74
C MET A 55 19.69 9.14 -12.27
N GLU A 56 20.58 8.96 -13.24
CA GLU A 56 21.30 10.06 -13.91
C GLU A 56 20.32 11.02 -14.58
N LYS A 57 19.28 10.50 -15.23
CA LYS A 57 18.23 11.30 -15.86
C LYS A 57 17.45 12.11 -14.81
N ILE A 58 17.03 11.48 -13.71
CA ILE A 58 16.35 12.16 -12.61
C ILE A 58 17.24 13.26 -12.01
N ALA A 59 18.51 13.00 -11.73
CA ALA A 59 19.43 14.02 -11.25
C ALA A 59 19.59 15.19 -12.25
N GLY A 60 19.73 14.86 -13.54
CA GLY A 60 19.87 15.82 -14.62
C GLY A 60 18.64 16.72 -14.81
N ASP A 61 17.43 16.18 -14.63
CA ASP A 61 16.19 16.96 -14.68
C ASP A 61 16.09 17.99 -13.54
N PHE A 62 16.87 17.80 -12.47
CA PHE A 62 17.06 18.75 -11.37
C PHE A 62 18.36 19.56 -11.49
N GLY A 63 19.02 19.53 -12.65
CA GLY A 63 20.19 20.35 -12.95
C GLY A 63 21.48 19.93 -12.25
N ALA A 64 21.58 18.67 -11.82
CA ALA A 64 22.72 18.14 -11.07
C ALA A 64 23.21 16.79 -11.63
N LYS A 65 24.39 16.35 -11.19
CA LYS A 65 24.93 15.00 -11.46
C LYS A 65 24.71 14.10 -10.25
N LEU A 66 24.76 12.78 -10.45
CA LEU A 66 24.67 11.82 -9.34
C LEU A 66 25.72 12.06 -8.25
N SER A 67 26.93 12.48 -8.63
CA SER A 67 28.01 12.81 -7.69
C SER A 67 27.69 13.97 -6.74
N ASP A 68 26.64 14.74 -7.01
CA ASP A 68 26.24 15.89 -6.21
C ASP A 68 25.26 15.51 -5.08
N PHE A 69 24.86 14.23 -5.00
CA PHE A 69 23.89 13.71 -4.05
C PHE A 69 24.47 12.61 -3.16
N ASP A 70 23.94 12.52 -1.94
CA ASP A 70 23.93 11.26 -1.19
C ASP A 70 22.89 10.33 -1.82
N ILE A 71 23.32 9.16 -2.28
CA ILE A 71 22.44 8.22 -2.98
C ILE A 71 21.95 7.13 -2.02
N LEU A 72 20.65 7.11 -1.76
CA LEU A 72 20.02 6.08 -0.92
C LEU A 72 19.16 5.18 -1.80
N ILE A 73 19.32 3.86 -1.68
CA ILE A 73 18.56 2.90 -2.48
C ILE A 73 17.85 1.90 -1.58
N THR A 74 16.58 1.65 -1.89
CA THR A 74 15.86 0.45 -1.50
C THR A 74 15.32 -0.25 -2.73
N ASP A 75 15.17 -1.55 -2.65
CA ASP A 75 14.68 -2.37 -3.75
C ASP A 75 13.79 -3.50 -3.21
N VAL A 76 12.74 -3.82 -3.95
CA VAL A 76 11.91 -5.02 -3.74
C VAL A 76 12.68 -6.31 -4.06
N TYR A 77 13.75 -6.25 -4.87
CA TYR A 77 14.56 -7.41 -5.26
C TYR A 77 15.74 -7.71 -4.32
N ASP A 78 15.83 -6.97 -3.21
CA ASP A 78 16.79 -7.20 -2.13
C ASP A 78 18.30 -7.07 -2.52
N TYR A 79 18.62 -6.41 -3.65
CA TYR A 79 20.00 -6.07 -4.05
C TYR A 79 20.05 -4.75 -4.87
N PRO A 80 21.08 -3.88 -4.73
CA PRO A 80 21.17 -2.65 -5.49
C PRO A 80 21.48 -2.91 -6.96
N ARG A 81 20.48 -2.71 -7.82
CA ARG A 81 20.61 -2.85 -9.27
C ARG A 81 21.14 -1.57 -9.91
N VAL A 82 22.32 -1.11 -9.54
CA VAL A 82 23.01 0.05 -10.13
C VAL A 82 24.49 -0.26 -10.40
N THR A 83 25.17 0.55 -11.23
CA THR A 83 26.59 0.35 -11.60
C THR A 83 27.57 1.10 -10.69
N PHE A 84 27.07 1.92 -9.77
CA PHE A 84 27.85 2.67 -8.80
C PHE A 84 27.54 2.18 -7.37
N GLU A 85 28.39 2.55 -6.41
CA GLU A 85 28.16 2.25 -4.99
C GLU A 85 27.25 3.33 -4.38
N PRO A 86 26.03 3.00 -3.92
CA PRO A 86 25.18 3.97 -3.25
C PRO A 86 25.73 4.30 -1.85
N THR A 87 25.51 5.53 -1.38
CA THR A 87 25.81 5.94 0.00
C THR A 87 25.17 4.99 1.01
N GLN A 88 23.94 4.53 0.72
CA GLN A 88 23.24 3.55 1.55
C GLN A 88 22.35 2.65 0.70
N PHE A 89 22.39 1.35 1.00
CA PHE A 89 21.41 0.39 0.49
C PHE A 89 20.72 -0.33 1.66
N VAL A 90 19.39 -0.35 1.65
CA VAL A 90 18.58 -1.10 2.63
C VAL A 90 17.52 -1.87 1.87
N THR A 91 17.30 -3.14 2.20
CA THR A 91 16.21 -3.91 1.59
C THR A 91 14.86 -3.42 2.11
N LEU A 92 13.80 -3.54 1.29
CA LEU A 92 12.48 -3.04 1.68
C LEU A 92 11.98 -3.69 2.98
N ASN A 93 12.22 -4.99 3.19
CA ASN A 93 11.82 -5.69 4.39
C ASN A 93 12.58 -5.18 5.64
N ARG A 94 13.89 -4.93 5.52
CA ARG A 94 14.68 -4.34 6.62
C ARG A 94 14.24 -2.93 6.93
N LEU A 95 13.92 -2.14 5.91
CA LEU A 95 13.37 -0.81 6.07
C LEU A 95 12.05 -0.87 6.86
N PHE A 96 11.14 -1.76 6.48
CA PHE A 96 9.88 -1.97 7.20
C PHE A 96 10.09 -2.43 8.65
N GLN A 97 11.01 -3.37 8.89
CA GLN A 97 11.33 -3.82 10.25
C GLN A 97 11.93 -2.72 11.13
N ALA A 98 12.67 -1.77 10.54
CA ALA A 98 13.26 -0.66 11.27
C ALA A 98 12.25 0.45 11.63
N THR A 99 11.09 0.51 10.97
CA THR A 99 10.05 1.49 11.30
C THR A 99 9.33 1.12 12.60
N SER A 100 9.26 2.05 13.55
CA SER A 100 8.41 1.93 14.75
C SER A 100 7.06 2.62 14.52
N GLY A 101 5.96 2.06 15.04
CA GLY A 101 4.63 2.65 14.92
C GLY A 101 3.82 2.06 13.76
N PRO A 102 3.73 2.70 12.59
CA PRO A 102 2.87 2.24 11.50
C PRO A 102 3.22 0.84 10.98
N TYR A 103 2.21 0.15 10.45
CA TYR A 103 2.32 -1.13 9.75
C TYR A 103 2.26 -0.88 8.24
N PRO A 104 3.40 -0.86 7.53
CA PRO A 104 3.45 -0.64 6.10
C PRO A 104 3.05 -1.91 5.34
N ILE A 105 2.27 -1.71 4.29
CA ILE A 105 1.77 -2.74 3.39
C ILE A 105 2.06 -2.26 1.97
N TYR A 106 3.14 -2.77 1.39
CA TYR A 106 3.47 -2.53 -0.02
C TYR A 106 2.71 -3.50 -0.90
N VAL A 107 2.00 -2.97 -1.88
CA VAL A 107 1.17 -3.71 -2.83
C VAL A 107 1.58 -3.33 -4.24
N SER A 108 1.93 -4.36 -5.02
CA SER A 108 2.06 -4.29 -6.47
C SER A 108 1.12 -5.31 -7.12
N ASN A 109 1.05 -5.30 -8.45
CA ASN A 109 0.25 -6.27 -9.19
C ASN A 109 0.67 -7.73 -8.97
N HIS A 110 1.91 -7.94 -8.50
CA HIS A 110 2.52 -9.27 -8.40
C HIS A 110 3.14 -9.54 -7.03
N SER A 111 3.04 -8.63 -6.07
CA SER A 111 3.69 -8.79 -4.78
C SER A 111 2.99 -8.02 -3.68
N VAL A 112 2.95 -8.61 -2.49
CA VAL A 112 2.59 -7.93 -1.25
C VAL A 112 3.74 -8.09 -0.26
N ARG A 113 4.20 -6.98 0.32
CA ARG A 113 5.28 -6.98 1.31
C ARG A 113 4.88 -6.20 2.56
N THR A 114 5.19 -6.76 3.72
CA THR A 114 4.98 -6.18 5.06
C THR A 114 6.21 -6.42 5.92
N LYS A 115 6.17 -6.02 7.20
CA LYS A 115 7.23 -6.34 8.18
C LYS A 115 7.38 -7.85 8.42
N LYS A 116 6.31 -8.63 8.20
CA LYS A 116 6.21 -10.04 8.57
C LYS A 116 6.17 -11.00 7.37
N ALA A 117 5.75 -10.52 6.20
CA ALA A 117 5.57 -11.34 5.02
C ALA A 117 6.11 -10.66 3.77
N ALA A 118 6.69 -11.45 2.87
CA ALA A 118 7.01 -11.03 1.51
C ALA A 118 6.49 -12.10 0.56
N ILE A 119 5.35 -11.80 -0.06
CA ILE A 119 4.61 -12.70 -0.93
C ILE A 119 4.70 -12.11 -2.34
N GLY A 120 5.00 -12.93 -3.34
CA GLY A 120 4.96 -12.45 -4.70
C GLY A 120 5.17 -13.55 -5.71
N ILE A 121 4.81 -13.22 -6.94
CA ILE A 121 4.94 -14.11 -8.08
C ILE A 121 6.31 -13.85 -8.72
N ASN A 122 7.20 -14.83 -8.65
CA ASN A 122 8.53 -14.75 -9.25
C ASN A 122 8.47 -15.38 -10.66
N LEU A 123 7.93 -14.64 -11.61
CA LEU A 123 7.55 -15.17 -12.92
C LEU A 123 8.71 -15.21 -13.93
N LEU A 124 9.72 -14.36 -13.76
CA LEU A 124 10.91 -14.36 -14.59
C LEU A 124 12.00 -15.27 -14.00
N LYS A 125 12.08 -16.50 -14.50
CA LYS A 125 13.29 -17.33 -14.39
C LYS A 125 14.51 -16.49 -14.80
N GLY A 126 15.45 -16.29 -13.88
CA GLY A 126 16.69 -15.55 -14.13
C GLY A 126 16.92 -14.34 -13.22
N VAL A 127 15.95 -13.96 -12.39
CA VAL A 127 16.19 -13.05 -11.28
C VAL A 127 16.62 -13.85 -10.04
N GLU A 128 17.94 -14.02 -9.87
CA GLU A 128 18.48 -14.55 -8.62
C GLU A 128 18.14 -13.58 -7.48
N THR A 129 17.20 -13.98 -6.63
CA THR A 129 17.01 -13.34 -5.32
C THR A 129 18.01 -13.99 -4.37
N GLN A 130 18.87 -13.19 -3.73
CA GLN A 130 19.83 -13.68 -2.74
C GLN A 130 19.20 -13.85 -1.35
N SER A 131 17.89 -13.67 -1.22
CA SER A 131 17.19 -13.79 0.04
C SER A 131 17.11 -15.25 0.46
N GLY A 132 17.96 -15.65 1.41
CA GLY A 132 17.75 -16.85 2.25
C GLY A 132 16.54 -16.76 3.17
N HIS A 133 15.53 -15.96 2.80
CA HIS A 133 14.20 -16.00 3.39
C HIS A 133 13.41 -17.05 2.62
N GLU A 134 12.55 -17.80 3.31
CA GLU A 134 11.60 -18.72 2.68
C GLU A 134 10.75 -17.92 1.69
N ASN A 135 11.17 -17.87 0.42
CA ASN A 135 10.27 -17.59 -0.67
C ASN A 135 9.23 -18.70 -0.58
N PHE A 136 8.04 -18.38 -0.06
CA PHE A 136 6.91 -19.26 -0.21
C PHE A 136 6.68 -19.39 -1.71
N GLU A 137 7.22 -20.46 -2.31
CA GLU A 137 6.86 -20.89 -3.64
C GLU A 137 5.39 -21.31 -3.57
N LEU A 138 4.51 -20.32 -3.71
CA LEU A 138 3.10 -20.56 -3.84
C LEU A 138 2.90 -21.41 -5.10
N ASN A 139 2.18 -22.52 -4.96
CA ASN A 139 1.78 -23.33 -6.11
C ASN A 139 0.66 -22.59 -6.84
N PHE A 140 1.03 -21.61 -7.66
CA PHE A 140 0.11 -20.68 -8.31
C PHE A 140 -0.95 -21.36 -9.19
N GLY A 141 -0.66 -22.55 -9.72
CA GLY A 141 -1.65 -23.36 -10.45
C GLY A 141 -2.80 -23.90 -9.59
N LYS A 142 -2.71 -23.78 -8.25
CA LYS A 142 -3.81 -24.04 -7.31
C LYS A 142 -4.58 -22.78 -6.91
N ILE A 143 -3.96 -21.61 -7.04
CA ILE A 143 -4.50 -20.32 -6.58
C ILE A 143 -5.24 -19.62 -7.72
N PHE A 144 -4.69 -19.71 -8.93
CA PHE A 144 -5.17 -19.03 -10.12
C PHE A 144 -5.57 -20.03 -11.20
N SER A 145 -6.65 -19.73 -11.89
CA SER A 145 -7.01 -20.41 -13.14
C SER A 145 -5.95 -20.12 -14.22
N PRO A 146 -5.85 -20.96 -15.27
CA PRO A 146 -4.93 -20.72 -16.38
C PRO A 146 -5.10 -19.33 -17.04
N ASN A 147 -6.34 -18.85 -17.16
CA ASN A 147 -6.63 -17.55 -17.74
C ASN A 147 -6.14 -16.40 -16.82
N GLU A 148 -6.30 -16.55 -15.50
CA GLU A 148 -5.78 -15.57 -14.53
C GLU A 148 -4.25 -15.54 -14.55
N LEU A 149 -3.60 -16.69 -14.71
CA LEU A 149 -2.14 -16.75 -14.88
C LEU A 149 -1.69 -16.06 -16.17
N GLU A 150 -2.33 -16.33 -17.31
CA GLU A 150 -2.00 -15.69 -18.58
C GLU A 150 -2.18 -14.16 -18.50
N TYR A 151 -3.25 -13.71 -17.85
CA TYR A 151 -3.47 -12.29 -17.57
C TYR A 151 -2.34 -11.69 -16.72
N ILE A 152 -1.95 -12.36 -15.64
CA ILE A 152 -0.83 -11.95 -14.77
C ILE A 152 0.48 -11.86 -15.56
N TYR A 153 0.80 -12.85 -16.40
CA TYR A 153 2.01 -12.83 -17.24
C TYR A 153 2.00 -11.67 -18.24
N ASN A 154 0.85 -11.40 -18.87
CA ASN A 154 0.73 -10.27 -19.79
C ASN A 154 0.91 -8.93 -19.09
N HIS A 155 0.38 -8.77 -17.87
CA HIS A 155 0.58 -7.57 -17.07
C HIS A 155 2.00 -7.43 -16.52
N GLU A 156 2.77 -8.51 -16.41
CA GLU A 156 4.19 -8.42 -16.04
C GLU A 156 5.05 -7.86 -17.18
N ILE A 157 4.74 -8.23 -18.43
CA ILE A 157 5.44 -7.71 -19.62
C ILE A 157 5.00 -6.27 -19.90
N TYR A 158 3.75 -5.95 -19.59
CA TYR A 158 3.16 -4.63 -19.81
C TYR A 158 2.55 -4.06 -18.51
N PRO A 159 3.36 -3.79 -17.48
CA PRO A 159 2.87 -3.29 -16.18
C PRO A 159 2.14 -1.95 -16.31
N GLN A 160 2.41 -1.21 -17.37
CA GLN A 160 1.79 0.06 -17.72
C GLN A 160 0.39 -0.05 -18.34
N ILE A 161 -0.06 -1.25 -18.75
CA ILE A 161 -1.44 -1.43 -19.20
C ILE A 161 -2.31 -1.34 -17.96
N SER A 162 -2.85 -0.15 -17.72
CA SER A 162 -3.89 0.05 -16.72
C SER A 162 -5.12 -0.75 -17.14
N ALA A 163 -5.84 -1.29 -16.15
CA ALA A 163 -7.16 -1.86 -16.40
C ALA A 163 -8.02 -0.80 -17.10
N VAL A 164 -8.45 -1.11 -18.32
CA VAL A 164 -9.24 -0.19 -19.17
C VAL A 164 -10.70 -0.12 -18.74
N ASP A 165 -11.13 -1.03 -17.87
CA ASP A 165 -12.47 -1.13 -17.33
C ASP A 165 -12.48 -1.62 -15.87
N LEU A 166 -13.60 -1.37 -15.21
CA LEU A 166 -13.86 -1.70 -13.82
C LEU A 166 -13.73 -3.20 -13.52
N SER A 167 -14.21 -4.08 -14.41
CA SER A 167 -14.18 -5.53 -14.18
C SER A 167 -12.76 -6.04 -14.14
N THR A 168 -11.96 -5.64 -15.13
CA THR A 168 -10.54 -5.98 -15.22
C THR A 168 -9.76 -5.51 -13.98
N ARG A 169 -10.13 -4.35 -13.40
CA ARG A 169 -9.52 -3.85 -12.17
C ARG A 169 -9.91 -4.69 -10.96
N ILE A 170 -11.19 -5.01 -10.80
CA ILE A 170 -11.70 -5.84 -9.70
C ILE A 170 -11.03 -7.22 -9.75
N ASP A 171 -10.91 -7.84 -10.92
CA ASP A 171 -10.26 -9.14 -11.08
C ASP A 171 -8.78 -9.09 -10.69
N LEU A 172 -8.07 -8.03 -11.08
CA LEU A 172 -6.68 -7.81 -10.67
C LEU A 172 -6.53 -7.65 -9.15
N ASP A 173 -7.37 -6.82 -8.54
CA ASP A 173 -7.38 -6.58 -7.09
C ASP A 173 -7.69 -7.85 -6.31
N ARG A 174 -8.73 -8.57 -6.73
CA ARG A 174 -9.10 -9.88 -6.20
C ARG A 174 -7.93 -10.84 -6.26
N ASN A 175 -7.23 -10.89 -7.39
CA ASN A 175 -6.08 -11.78 -7.56
C ASN A 175 -4.94 -11.41 -6.61
N ILE A 176 -4.65 -10.12 -6.42
CA ILE A 176 -3.64 -9.65 -5.48
C ILE A 176 -3.98 -10.09 -4.06
N VAL A 177 -5.22 -9.89 -3.63
CA VAL A 177 -5.66 -10.24 -2.27
C VAL A 177 -5.69 -11.76 -2.09
N ASN A 178 -6.09 -12.53 -3.10
CA ASN A 178 -6.08 -13.98 -3.06
C ASN A 178 -4.69 -14.59 -2.90
N MET A 179 -3.62 -13.94 -3.40
CA MET A 179 -2.24 -14.38 -3.13
C MET A 179 -1.94 -14.42 -1.62
N VAL A 180 -2.56 -13.51 -0.88
CA VAL A 180 -2.36 -13.36 0.56
C VAL A 180 -3.37 -14.20 1.32
N THR A 181 -4.65 -13.84 1.22
CA THR A 181 -5.70 -14.27 2.14
C THR A 181 -6.00 -15.77 2.16
N LYS A 182 -5.72 -16.50 1.08
CA LYS A 182 -6.02 -17.95 1.00
C LYS A 182 -4.92 -18.84 1.58
N GLU A 183 -3.67 -18.40 1.53
CA GLU A 183 -2.51 -19.27 1.82
C GLU A 183 -1.60 -18.70 2.92
N THR A 184 -1.61 -17.37 3.17
CA THR A 184 -0.64 -16.72 4.06
C THR A 184 -1.21 -15.50 4.81
N ASP A 185 -0.94 -15.39 6.11
CA ASP A 185 -1.26 -14.17 6.86
C ASP A 185 -0.15 -13.12 6.63
N ILE A 186 -0.50 -11.95 6.10
CA ILE A 186 0.42 -10.80 6.02
C ILE A 186 0.72 -10.17 7.38
N GLY A 187 0.13 -10.70 8.45
CA GLY A 187 0.48 -10.46 9.83
C GLY A 187 -0.09 -9.17 10.41
N ILE A 188 -1.17 -8.65 9.82
CA ILE A 188 -1.95 -7.54 10.37
C ILE A 188 -2.63 -8.05 11.64
N SER A 189 -2.14 -7.63 12.81
CA SER A 189 -2.74 -7.98 14.10
C SER A 189 -3.53 -6.81 14.67
N ALA A 190 -4.32 -7.06 15.71
CA ALA A 190 -5.07 -6.03 16.42
C ALA A 190 -4.17 -4.91 16.99
N ASP A 191 -2.88 -5.16 17.20
CA ASP A 191 -1.90 -4.15 17.65
C ASP A 191 -1.45 -3.20 16.51
N SER A 192 -1.74 -3.54 15.25
CA SER A 192 -1.40 -2.74 14.07
C SER A 192 -2.36 -1.58 13.87
N ASN A 193 -2.51 -0.72 14.88
CA ASN A 193 -3.52 0.36 14.91
C ASN A 193 -3.42 1.37 13.75
N GLN A 194 -2.27 1.46 13.08
CA GLN A 194 -2.06 2.33 11.92
C GLN A 194 -1.53 1.51 10.75
N LEU A 195 -2.30 1.45 9.67
CA LEU A 195 -1.95 0.74 8.44
C LEU A 195 -1.64 1.75 7.34
N ILE A 196 -0.54 1.55 6.62
CA ILE A 196 -0.17 2.39 5.48
C ILE A 196 -0.09 1.50 4.24
N PHE A 197 -1.04 1.68 3.33
CA PHE A 197 -1.06 1.02 2.04
C PHE A 197 -0.30 1.85 1.02
N MET A 198 0.65 1.21 0.34
CA MET A 198 1.58 1.85 -0.59
C MET A 198 1.95 0.90 -1.72
N GLY A 199 2.80 1.36 -2.63
CA GLY A 199 3.29 0.59 -3.78
C GLY A 199 2.58 0.97 -5.06
N ALA A 200 3.05 0.39 -6.17
CA ALA A 200 2.62 0.75 -7.52
C ALA A 200 1.10 0.79 -7.66
N ARG A 201 0.41 -0.19 -7.05
CA ARG A 201 -1.03 -0.33 -7.15
C ARG A 201 -1.78 0.91 -6.68
N PHE A 202 -1.28 1.65 -5.68
CA PHE A 202 -1.93 2.86 -5.14
C PHE A 202 -1.46 4.18 -5.79
N ILE A 203 -0.45 4.13 -6.66
CA ILE A 203 0.11 5.28 -7.36
C ILE A 203 -0.51 5.45 -8.75
N ASP A 204 -0.80 4.33 -9.42
CA ASP A 204 -1.38 4.33 -10.75
C ASP A 204 -2.69 5.15 -10.78
N ARG A 205 -2.82 6.03 -11.78
CA ARG A 205 -4.06 6.79 -11.97
C ARG A 205 -5.17 5.82 -12.36
N ILE A 206 -6.07 5.54 -11.43
CA ILE A 206 -7.26 4.76 -11.69
C ILE A 206 -8.45 5.63 -12.08
N LEU A 207 -9.35 5.05 -12.86
CA LEU A 207 -10.63 5.66 -13.23
C LEU A 207 -11.52 5.83 -11.99
N ASP A 208 -11.52 4.85 -11.10
CA ASP A 208 -12.42 4.76 -9.94
C ASP A 208 -11.63 4.75 -8.62
N PRO A 209 -11.36 5.91 -7.99
CA PRO A 209 -10.58 6.02 -6.75
C PRO A 209 -11.15 5.19 -5.59
N GLU A 210 -12.45 4.89 -5.62
CA GLU A 210 -13.16 4.07 -4.65
C GLU A 210 -12.53 2.67 -4.49
N LEU A 211 -12.00 2.11 -5.57
CA LEU A 211 -11.42 0.76 -5.57
C LEU A 211 -10.14 0.64 -4.75
N ASP A 212 -9.42 1.74 -4.52
CA ASP A 212 -8.26 1.71 -3.63
C ASP A 212 -8.67 1.43 -2.19
N TYR A 213 -9.77 2.02 -1.74
CA TYR A 213 -10.28 1.80 -0.40
C TYR A 213 -10.87 0.41 -0.27
N VAL A 214 -11.56 -0.10 -1.30
CA VAL A 214 -12.03 -1.49 -1.33
C VAL A 214 -10.86 -2.46 -1.20
N LEU A 215 -9.81 -2.27 -2.02
CA LEU A 215 -8.61 -3.10 -1.96
C LEU A 215 -7.96 -3.07 -0.57
N ALA A 216 -7.84 -1.89 0.04
CA ALA A 216 -7.30 -1.75 1.39
C ALA A 216 -8.13 -2.53 2.44
N LEU A 217 -9.46 -2.49 2.34
CA LEU A 217 -10.36 -3.24 3.23
C LEU A 217 -10.23 -4.75 3.05
N ASP A 218 -10.10 -5.21 1.80
CA ASP A 218 -9.94 -6.63 1.48
C ASP A 218 -8.65 -7.23 2.07
N PHE A 219 -7.63 -6.42 2.36
CA PHE A 219 -6.45 -6.87 3.11
C PHE A 219 -6.67 -6.98 4.62
N ILE A 220 -7.61 -6.23 5.20
CA ILE A 220 -7.83 -6.17 6.64
C ILE A 220 -8.79 -7.29 7.03
N GLN A 221 -8.26 -8.50 7.24
CA GLN A 221 -9.10 -9.69 7.50
C GLN A 221 -9.40 -9.93 8.98
N ASN A 222 -8.59 -9.38 9.90
CA ASN A 222 -8.71 -9.64 11.33
C ASN A 222 -9.56 -8.57 12.03
N PRO A 223 -10.40 -8.94 13.03
CA PRO A 223 -11.13 -7.97 13.83
C PRO A 223 -10.21 -6.96 14.50
N GLY A 224 -10.65 -5.71 14.59
CA GLY A 224 -9.86 -4.64 15.20
C GLY A 224 -10.29 -3.25 14.76
N VAL A 225 -9.56 -2.25 15.26
CA VAL A 225 -9.73 -0.83 14.91
C VAL A 225 -8.45 -0.33 14.28
N TYR A 226 -8.53 0.07 13.02
CA TYR A 226 -7.37 0.39 12.20
C TYR A 226 -7.51 1.80 11.61
N SER A 227 -6.56 2.68 11.89
CA SER A 227 -6.41 3.93 11.14
C SER A 227 -5.71 3.61 9.82
N VAL A 228 -6.41 3.82 8.71
CA VAL A 228 -5.93 3.44 7.37
C VAL A 228 -5.46 4.66 6.60
N TYR A 229 -4.27 4.55 6.03
CA TYR A 229 -3.63 5.56 5.21
C TYR A 229 -3.27 4.97 3.85
N ILE A 230 -3.40 5.78 2.80
CA ILE A 230 -2.97 5.47 1.44
C ILE A 230 -1.81 6.40 1.07
N ASP A 231 -0.70 5.81 0.66
CA ASP A 231 0.47 6.53 0.20
C ASP A 231 0.48 6.57 -1.34
N ARG A 232 0.09 7.72 -1.88
CA ARG A 232 -0.01 7.97 -3.32
C ARG A 232 1.34 8.24 -3.99
N ASN A 233 2.43 8.35 -3.22
CA ASN A 233 3.73 8.76 -3.74
C ASN A 233 4.88 7.83 -3.31
N ASN A 234 4.57 6.73 -2.61
CA ASN A 234 5.56 5.94 -1.86
C ASN A 234 6.43 6.80 -0.93
N ALA A 235 5.85 7.89 -0.42
CA ALA A 235 6.51 8.82 0.47
C ALA A 235 7.00 8.13 1.74
N PHE A 236 6.23 7.21 2.31
CA PHE A 236 6.61 6.47 3.50
C PHE A 236 7.91 5.70 3.31
N ILE A 237 8.08 5.00 2.18
CA ILE A 237 9.30 4.24 1.87
C ILE A 237 10.49 5.20 1.74
N LEU A 238 10.34 6.21 0.89
CA LEU A 238 11.44 7.11 0.53
C LEU A 238 11.88 7.97 1.72
N LEU A 239 10.93 8.44 2.52
CA LEU A 239 11.19 9.20 3.73
C LEU A 239 11.73 8.32 4.86
N SER A 240 11.25 7.08 5.02
CA SER A 240 11.84 6.16 6.00
C SER A 240 13.31 5.85 5.67
N LEU A 241 13.63 5.71 4.38
CA LEU A 241 15.00 5.51 3.93
C LEU A 241 15.87 6.73 4.26
N LEU A 242 15.32 7.94 4.08
CA LEU A 242 15.97 9.18 4.49
C LEU A 242 16.15 9.28 6.02
N SER A 243 15.14 8.91 6.83
CA SER A 243 15.24 8.91 8.30
C SER A 243 16.33 7.95 8.80
N LEU A 244 16.51 6.79 8.15
CA LEU A 244 17.60 5.88 8.50
C LEU A 244 18.98 6.46 8.19
N HIS A 245 19.08 7.27 7.14
CA HIS A 245 20.32 7.95 6.76
C HIS A 245 20.61 9.18 7.65
N LYS A 246 19.57 9.97 7.96
CA LYS A 246 19.62 11.18 8.77
C LYS A 246 18.80 10.98 10.05
N THR A 247 19.41 10.37 11.07
CA THR A 247 18.74 9.99 12.33
C THR A 247 18.08 11.16 13.07
N ASP A 248 18.55 12.39 12.85
CA ASP A 248 18.02 13.60 13.49
C ASP A 248 16.93 14.31 12.66
N ALA A 249 16.52 13.74 11.52
CA ALA A 249 15.49 14.33 10.68
C ALA A 249 14.10 14.05 11.26
N GLU A 250 13.47 15.08 11.83
CA GLU A 250 12.04 15.04 12.14
C GLU A 250 11.21 15.08 10.85
N ILE A 251 10.82 13.90 10.37
CA ILE A 251 9.95 13.76 9.21
C ILE A 251 8.50 13.60 9.66
N ASN A 252 7.66 14.55 9.26
CA ASN A 252 6.22 14.43 9.42
C ASN A 252 5.61 13.68 8.24
N PHE A 253 5.38 12.37 8.40
CA PHE A 253 4.76 11.51 7.38
C PHE A 253 3.32 11.90 7.07
N ASP A 254 2.54 12.39 8.06
CA ASP A 254 1.11 12.70 7.90
C ASP A 254 0.86 13.75 6.82
N LYS A 255 1.85 14.59 6.50
CA LYS A 255 1.77 15.58 5.41
C LYS A 255 1.70 14.92 4.01
N TYR A 256 2.20 13.70 3.87
CA TYR A 256 2.38 13.02 2.59
C TYR A 256 1.45 11.82 2.40
N LEU A 257 0.75 11.42 3.46
CA LEU A 257 -0.15 10.29 3.48
C LEU A 257 -1.60 10.76 3.42
N GLU A 258 -2.40 10.11 2.58
CA GLU A 258 -3.83 10.33 2.56
C GLU A 258 -4.46 9.49 3.67
N LYS A 259 -5.11 10.12 4.65
CA LYS A 259 -5.89 9.39 5.64
C LYS A 259 -7.22 8.94 5.03
N ALA A 260 -7.32 7.65 4.71
CA ALA A 260 -8.56 7.07 4.19
C ALA A 260 -9.69 7.15 5.23
N GLY A 261 -9.40 6.76 6.48
CA GLY A 261 -10.39 6.73 7.54
C GLY A 261 -10.00 5.80 8.68
N THR A 262 -10.98 5.47 9.52
CA THR A 262 -10.84 4.42 10.54
C THR A 262 -11.71 3.24 10.18
N VAL A 263 -11.13 2.05 10.09
CA VAL A 263 -11.81 0.79 9.84
C VAL A 263 -12.03 0.06 11.15
N ILE A 264 -13.28 -0.33 11.40
CA ILE A 264 -13.69 -1.15 12.53
C ILE A 264 -14.22 -2.46 11.98
N ARG A 265 -13.43 -3.53 12.13
CA ARG A 265 -13.80 -4.87 11.68
C ARG A 265 -14.23 -5.72 12.86
N THR A 266 -15.42 -6.31 12.80
CA THR A 266 -15.98 -7.08 13.93
C THR A 266 -16.42 -8.49 13.60
N HIS A 267 -16.69 -8.79 12.33
CA HIS A 267 -17.36 -10.01 11.84
C HIS A 267 -18.76 -10.22 12.43
N GLY A 268 -19.75 -10.47 11.57
CA GLY A 268 -21.11 -10.78 12.02
C GLY A 268 -21.92 -9.58 12.51
N GLU A 269 -23.15 -9.84 12.94
CA GLU A 269 -24.07 -8.81 13.42
C GLU A 269 -23.52 -8.11 14.67
N THR A 270 -23.57 -6.78 14.67
CA THR A 270 -22.89 -5.96 15.66
C THR A 270 -23.70 -4.71 16.00
N GLU A 271 -23.88 -4.41 17.29
CA GLU A 271 -24.45 -3.15 17.77
C GLU A 271 -23.35 -2.09 17.92
N CYS A 272 -23.61 -0.89 17.40
CA CYS A 272 -22.68 0.23 17.43
C CYS A 272 -23.33 1.47 18.05
N LEU A 273 -22.57 2.17 18.89
CA LEU A 273 -22.89 3.48 19.44
C LEU A 273 -21.80 4.46 19.00
N ILE A 274 -22.19 5.54 18.33
CA ILE A 274 -21.27 6.63 17.95
C ILE A 274 -21.68 7.91 18.65
N LYS A 275 -20.71 8.59 19.26
CA LYS A 275 -20.86 9.93 19.83
C LYS A 275 -19.87 10.89 19.19
N SER A 276 -20.37 11.92 18.51
CA SER A 276 -19.55 13.01 17.97
C SER A 276 -19.86 14.32 18.69
N GLY A 277 -18.83 14.96 19.27
CA GLY A 277 -18.98 16.25 19.96
C GLY A 277 -20.02 16.25 21.10
N SER A 278 -20.92 17.24 21.09
CA SER A 278 -21.99 17.43 22.10
C SER A 278 -23.33 16.79 21.72
N SER A 279 -23.36 15.94 20.69
CA SER A 279 -24.60 15.31 20.21
C SER A 279 -25.03 14.13 21.07
N THR A 280 -26.34 13.84 21.10
CA THR A 280 -26.86 12.58 21.62
C THR A 280 -26.36 11.43 20.75
N GLY A 281 -25.71 10.45 21.36
CA GLY A 281 -25.12 9.32 20.62
C GLY A 281 -26.15 8.58 19.78
N GLN A 282 -25.73 8.13 18.60
CA GLN A 282 -26.55 7.35 17.67
C GLN A 282 -26.25 5.87 17.86
N ILE A 283 -27.30 5.07 18.05
CA ILE A 283 -27.22 3.61 18.13
C ILE A 283 -27.77 3.04 16.84
N PHE A 284 -27.05 2.09 16.25
CA PHE A 284 -27.52 1.32 15.11
C PHE A 284 -26.98 -0.11 15.18
N THR A 285 -27.69 -1.01 14.51
CA THR A 285 -27.28 -2.42 14.36
C THR A 285 -26.75 -2.61 12.96
N LEU A 286 -25.55 -3.16 12.86
CA LEU A 286 -24.93 -3.55 11.61
C LEU A 286 -25.24 -5.01 11.32
N ILE A 287 -25.72 -5.26 10.10
CA ILE A 287 -26.02 -6.60 9.60
C ILE A 287 -24.71 -7.28 9.21
N GLU A 288 -24.69 -8.61 9.31
CA GLU A 288 -23.56 -9.43 8.85
C GLU A 288 -23.35 -9.31 7.33
N ASN A 289 -22.09 -9.41 6.90
CA ASN A 289 -21.67 -9.33 5.49
C ASN A 289 -22.03 -8.02 4.80
N GLU A 290 -21.91 -6.90 5.53
CA GLU A 290 -22.09 -5.57 4.98
C GLU A 290 -20.93 -4.66 5.35
N VAL A 291 -20.76 -3.63 4.52
CA VAL A 291 -19.88 -2.50 4.81
C VAL A 291 -20.76 -1.28 4.94
N PHE A 292 -20.54 -0.55 6.04
CA PHE A 292 -21.30 0.64 6.37
C PHE A 292 -20.35 1.79 6.68
N VAL A 293 -20.64 2.96 6.15
CA VAL A 293 -19.78 4.15 6.31
C VAL A 293 -20.52 5.22 7.07
N VAL A 294 -19.88 5.75 8.11
CA VAL A 294 -20.32 6.94 8.82
C VAL A 294 -19.40 8.09 8.42
N PRO A 295 -19.91 9.10 7.68
CA PRO A 295 -19.14 10.26 7.31
C PRO A 295 -18.58 10.95 8.56
N LEU A 296 -17.26 11.14 8.59
CA LEU A 296 -16.58 11.87 9.64
C LEU A 296 -15.31 12.48 9.04
N ASP A 297 -15.12 13.78 9.23
CA ASP A 297 -13.94 14.47 8.72
C ASP A 297 -12.66 14.05 9.46
N GLU A 298 -11.53 14.21 8.79
CA GLU A 298 -10.19 13.93 9.32
C GLU A 298 -9.87 14.68 10.63
N ASN A 299 -10.39 15.90 10.79
CA ASN A 299 -10.18 16.74 11.97
C ASN A 299 -11.19 16.49 13.09
N SER A 300 -12.23 15.71 12.82
CA SER A 300 -13.31 15.41 13.75
C SER A 300 -13.01 14.11 14.51
N MET A 301 -13.39 14.08 15.78
CA MET A 301 -13.23 12.91 16.65
C MET A 301 -14.60 12.39 17.09
N ALA A 302 -14.73 11.07 17.14
CA ALA A 302 -15.89 10.38 17.66
C ALA A 302 -15.47 9.29 18.65
N GLU A 303 -16.25 9.13 19.71
CA GLU A 303 -16.19 7.91 20.55
C GLU A 303 -17.09 6.87 19.89
N VAL A 304 -16.52 5.70 19.59
CA VAL A 304 -17.25 4.56 19.05
C VAL A 304 -17.21 3.45 20.07
N GLN A 305 -18.39 2.90 20.37
CA GLN A 305 -18.55 1.70 21.17
C GLN A 305 -19.20 0.61 20.32
N VAL A 306 -18.62 -0.58 20.33
CA VAL A 306 -19.03 -1.68 19.45
C VAL A 306 -19.20 -2.94 20.27
N ARG A 307 -20.31 -3.66 20.09
CA ARG A 307 -20.63 -4.91 20.78
C ARG A 307 -21.17 -5.92 19.78
N GLY A 308 -20.63 -7.13 19.79
CA GLY A 308 -21.07 -8.21 18.92
C GLY A 308 -20.61 -9.56 19.46
N SER A 309 -21.19 -10.64 18.94
CA SER A 309 -20.87 -12.03 19.35
C SER A 309 -19.38 -12.36 19.15
N HIS A 310 -18.74 -11.75 18.17
CA HIS A 310 -17.33 -11.95 17.83
C HIS A 310 -16.40 -10.88 18.43
N VAL A 311 -16.93 -9.99 19.28
CA VAL A 311 -16.18 -8.92 19.95
C VAL A 311 -16.21 -9.16 21.46
N GLU A 312 -15.36 -10.08 21.95
CA GLU A 312 -15.44 -10.67 23.30
C GLU A 312 -15.50 -9.67 24.48
N LYS A 313 -14.98 -8.45 24.32
CA LYS A 313 -14.98 -7.41 25.38
C LYS A 313 -15.70 -6.12 25.01
N GLY A 314 -16.32 -6.08 23.84
CA GLY A 314 -16.68 -4.84 23.18
C GLY A 314 -15.45 -3.98 22.85
N VAL A 315 -15.58 -3.10 21.87
CA VAL A 315 -14.54 -2.13 21.52
C VAL A 315 -15.02 -0.75 21.95
N VAL A 316 -14.19 0.00 22.66
CA VAL A 316 -14.40 1.43 22.92
C VAL A 316 -13.17 2.17 22.42
N ALA A 317 -13.36 3.02 21.42
CA ALA A 317 -12.27 3.73 20.77
C ALA A 317 -12.63 5.18 20.48
N ASN A 318 -11.68 6.09 20.71
CA ASN A 318 -11.75 7.44 20.19
C ASN A 318 -11.08 7.44 18.81
N VAL A 319 -11.90 7.62 17.79
CA VAL A 319 -11.46 7.52 16.40
C VAL A 319 -11.59 8.87 15.72
N LYS A 320 -10.74 9.08 14.73
CA LYS A 320 -10.85 10.21 13.82
C LYS A 320 -11.35 9.71 12.47
N GLY A 321 -12.03 10.58 11.74
CA GLY A 321 -12.42 10.30 10.37
C GLY A 321 -11.24 10.33 9.40
N GLY A 322 -11.56 10.55 8.14
CA GLY A 322 -10.62 10.64 7.04
C GLY A 322 -11.35 11.07 5.77
N LYS A 323 -10.78 10.74 4.62
CA LYS A 323 -11.40 11.02 3.33
C LYS A 323 -12.72 10.28 3.09
N VAL A 324 -12.87 9.10 3.67
CA VAL A 324 -14.08 8.26 3.61
C VAL A 324 -14.89 8.32 4.91
N GLY A 325 -14.22 8.42 6.07
CA GLY A 325 -14.86 8.50 7.38
C GLY A 325 -14.58 7.30 8.28
N ILE A 326 -15.58 6.86 9.04
CA ILE A 326 -15.52 5.62 9.83
C ILE A 326 -16.17 4.51 9.02
N ILE A 327 -15.43 3.44 8.75
CA ILE A 327 -15.86 2.30 7.97
C ILE A 327 -16.07 1.14 8.93
N PHE A 328 -17.28 0.62 8.98
CA PHE A 328 -17.60 -0.63 9.66
C PHE A 328 -17.64 -1.76 8.65
N ASP A 329 -16.90 -2.82 8.94
CA ASP A 329 -16.82 -4.01 8.10
C ASP A 329 -17.23 -5.25 8.92
N THR A 330 -18.38 -5.83 8.56
CA THR A 330 -18.91 -7.04 9.18
C THR A 330 -18.70 -8.29 8.33
N MET A 331 -17.96 -8.19 7.22
CA MET A 331 -17.68 -9.31 6.31
C MET A 331 -16.97 -10.43 7.06
N GLN A 332 -17.42 -11.67 6.85
CA GLN A 332 -16.78 -12.86 7.40
C GLN A 332 -15.30 -12.95 6.97
N ARG A 333 -14.51 -13.67 7.75
CA ARG A 333 -13.10 -13.92 7.44
C ARG A 333 -12.99 -14.67 6.10
N ASN A 334 -12.01 -14.27 5.29
CA ASN A 334 -11.74 -14.82 3.95
C ASN A 334 -12.84 -14.57 2.91
N VAL A 335 -13.84 -13.75 3.24
CA VAL A 335 -14.79 -13.24 2.25
C VAL A 335 -14.32 -11.86 1.83
N LEU A 336 -14.03 -11.71 0.54
CA LEU A 336 -13.61 -10.44 -0.04
C LEU A 336 -14.84 -9.62 -0.41
N ILE A 337 -14.80 -8.33 -0.16
CA ILE A 337 -15.77 -7.36 -0.67
C ILE A 337 -15.79 -7.44 -2.20
N SER A 338 -14.63 -7.63 -2.84
CA SER A 338 -14.52 -7.82 -4.30
C SER A 338 -15.31 -9.03 -4.83
N ASP A 339 -15.58 -10.04 -3.99
CA ASP A 339 -16.26 -11.28 -4.39
C ASP A 339 -17.79 -11.18 -4.19
N ASP A 340 -18.25 -10.28 -3.32
CA ASP A 340 -19.68 -10.04 -3.08
C ASP A 340 -20.17 -8.79 -3.84
N ARG A 341 -20.93 -9.03 -4.92
CA ARG A 341 -21.46 -7.96 -5.77
C ARG A 341 -22.31 -6.93 -5.01
N LYS A 342 -23.07 -7.33 -3.99
CA LYS A 342 -23.90 -6.40 -3.21
C LYS A 342 -23.00 -5.55 -2.32
N ALA A 343 -22.07 -6.17 -1.59
CA ALA A 343 -21.12 -5.48 -0.72
C ALA A 343 -20.25 -4.50 -1.52
N LEU A 344 -19.71 -4.93 -2.66
CA LEU A 344 -18.90 -4.09 -3.54
C LEU A 344 -19.66 -2.86 -4.04
N ASN A 345 -20.86 -3.04 -4.57
CA ASN A 345 -21.66 -1.92 -5.07
C ASN A 345 -22.04 -0.94 -3.95
N ASN A 346 -22.33 -1.44 -2.76
CA ASN A 346 -22.62 -0.59 -1.61
C ASN A 346 -21.37 0.19 -1.16
N CYS A 347 -20.21 -0.47 -1.07
CA CYS A 347 -18.94 0.17 -0.76
C CYS A 347 -18.63 1.31 -1.73
N ILE A 348 -18.68 1.03 -3.03
CA ILE A 348 -18.41 2.03 -4.08
C ILE A 348 -19.35 3.22 -3.91
N LYS A 349 -20.66 3.00 -3.72
CA LYS A 349 -21.61 4.10 -3.51
C LYS A 349 -21.31 4.94 -2.27
N PHE A 350 -20.98 4.30 -1.15
CA PHE A 350 -20.64 5.01 0.08
C PHE A 350 -19.36 5.83 -0.07
N PHE A 351 -18.33 5.24 -0.70
CA PHE A 351 -17.06 5.91 -0.93
C PHE A 351 -17.20 7.05 -1.93
N GLU A 352 -17.91 6.83 -3.04
CA GLU A 352 -18.21 7.87 -4.02
C GLU A 352 -18.91 9.07 -3.38
N SER A 353 -19.94 8.82 -2.57
CA SER A 353 -20.68 9.88 -1.87
C SER A 353 -19.78 10.65 -0.91
N SER A 354 -18.93 9.95 -0.15
CA SER A 354 -18.00 10.55 0.81
C SER A 354 -16.90 11.36 0.12
N ILE A 355 -16.33 10.84 -0.96
CA ILE A 355 -15.24 11.48 -1.72
C ILE A 355 -15.74 12.72 -2.47
N LYS A 356 -16.96 12.66 -3.02
CA LYS A 356 -17.57 13.76 -3.77
C LYS A 356 -18.26 14.80 -2.87
N GLY A 357 -18.46 14.49 -1.58
CA GLY A 357 -19.12 15.36 -0.62
C GLY A 357 -20.61 15.56 -0.90
N VAL A 358 -21.29 14.52 -1.39
CA VAL A 358 -22.72 14.52 -1.77
C VAL A 358 -23.58 13.96 -0.64
#